data_AF-A0A833TX47-F1
#
_entry.id   AF-A0A833TX47-F1
#
_cell.length_a   1.000
_cell.length_b   1.000
_cell.length_c   1.000
_cell.angle_alpha   90.00
_cell.angle_beta   90.00
_cell.angle_gamma   90.00
#
_symmetry.space_group_name_H-M   'P 1'
#
loop_
_entity.id
_entity.type
_entity.pdbx_description
1 polymer ?
#
loop_
_entity_poly.entity_id
_entity_poly.type
_entity_poly.pdbx_seq_one_letter_code
_entity_poly.pdbx_strand_id
1 'polypeptide(L)'
;MMFMRLSLAIVCVVSLAIFHVSLAQNSPQDYLNVHKVARASVGVGPMRWDAKVASYVRNYINKLKGSCKLVHSGGPYGENLAWGSAEYLSGTAAVNMWVVEKPKYDYNPNSCVGGECRHYTQVVWRNSVRLGCAKVR
;
A
#
# COMPACT_ATOMS: atom_id res chain seq x y z
N MET A 1 19.73 8.50 44.64
CA MET A 1 18.49 9.06 44.04
C MET A 1 18.61 9.48 42.57
N MET A 2 19.80 9.73 42.02
CA MET A 2 19.99 10.09 40.60
C MET A 2 19.77 8.91 39.62
N PHE A 3 20.28 7.72 39.96
CA PHE A 3 20.23 6.53 39.09
C PHE A 3 18.80 6.02 38.82
N MET A 4 17.90 6.06 39.82
CA MET A 4 16.52 5.59 39.66
C MET A 4 15.67 6.51 38.76
N ARG A 5 16.01 7.81 38.71
CA ARG A 5 15.34 8.79 37.84
C ARG A 5 15.79 8.66 36.38
N LEU A 6 17.05 8.29 36.15
CA LEU A 6 17.59 8.01 34.81
C LEU A 6 16.94 6.75 34.20
N SER A 7 16.75 5.71 35.01
CA SER A 7 16.08 4.46 34.59
C SER A 7 14.62 4.66 34.21
N LEU A 8 13.85 5.46 34.97
CA LEU A 8 12.47 5.78 34.63
C LEU A 8 12.37 6.58 33.32
N ALA A 9 13.25 7.56 33.11
CA ALA A 9 13.26 8.37 31.90
C ALA A 9 13.56 7.53 30.64
N ILE A 10 14.51 6.59 30.73
CA ILE A 10 14.85 5.67 29.62
C ILE A 10 13.68 4.73 29.32
N VAL A 11 13.02 4.17 30.34
CA VAL A 11 11.83 3.32 30.15
C VAL A 11 10.67 4.10 29.52
N CYS A 12 10.44 5.35 29.93
CA CYS A 12 9.43 6.23 29.32
C CYS A 12 9.74 6.59 27.86
N VAL A 13 11.00 6.86 27.52
CA VAL A 13 11.41 7.18 26.14
C VAL A 13 11.31 5.95 25.24
N VAL A 14 11.73 4.78 25.72
CA VAL A 14 11.62 3.51 24.98
C VAL A 14 10.15 3.12 24.78
N SER A 15 9.29 3.26 25.79
CA SER A 15 7.86 3.02 25.63
C SER A 15 7.19 4.02 24.68
N LEU A 16 7.49 5.33 24.77
CA LEU A 16 7.01 6.34 23.80
C LEU A 16 7.48 6.05 22.36
N ALA A 17 8.72 5.57 22.18
CA ALA A 17 9.24 5.17 20.87
C ALA A 17 8.56 3.90 20.34
N ILE A 18 8.30 2.90 21.20
CA ILE A 18 7.60 1.66 20.83
C ILE A 18 6.12 1.94 20.51
N PHE A 19 5.47 2.89 21.22
CA PHE A 19 4.12 3.33 20.88
C PHE A 19 4.06 4.08 19.54
N HIS A 20 5.12 4.77 19.12
CA HIS A 20 5.17 5.38 17.79
C HIS A 20 5.34 4.35 16.67
N VAL A 21 5.83 3.12 16.92
CA VAL A 21 5.93 2.06 15.90
C VAL A 21 4.54 1.53 15.46
N SER A 22 3.46 1.95 16.11
CA SER A 22 2.10 1.83 15.56
C SER A 22 1.78 2.79 14.38
N LEU A 23 2.84 3.42 13.82
CA LEU A 23 2.89 4.29 12.64
C LEU A 23 1.91 3.89 11.53
N ALA A 24 1.02 4.82 11.19
CA ALA A 24 0.15 4.75 10.03
C ALA A 24 0.98 4.45 8.75
N GLN A 25 1.00 3.19 8.31
CA GLN A 25 1.65 2.72 7.07
C GLN A 25 0.89 3.18 5.81
N ASN A 26 0.67 4.48 5.70
CA ASN A 26 -0.08 5.15 4.63
C ASN A 26 0.70 6.34 4.05
N SER A 27 1.99 6.47 4.37
CA SER A 27 2.85 7.47 3.74
C SER A 27 3.14 7.06 2.29
N PRO A 28 3.47 8.02 1.40
CA PRO A 28 3.96 7.71 0.05
C PRO A 28 5.03 6.63 0.01
N GLN A 29 5.96 6.65 0.98
CA GLN A 29 7.08 5.72 1.02
C GLN A 29 6.64 4.30 1.41
N ASP A 30 5.61 4.15 2.23
CA ASP A 30 5.06 2.84 2.61
C ASP A 30 4.51 2.11 1.38
N TYR A 31 3.73 2.81 0.56
CA TYR A 31 3.23 2.26 -0.70
C TYR A 31 4.37 1.93 -1.67
N LEU A 32 5.31 2.86 -1.86
CA LEU A 32 6.44 2.67 -2.76
C LEU A 32 7.33 1.50 -2.36
N ASN A 33 7.62 1.33 -1.06
CA ASN A 33 8.49 0.28 -0.55
C ASN A 33 7.94 -1.12 -0.87
N VAL A 34 6.65 -1.35 -0.61
CA VAL A 34 6.03 -2.66 -0.87
C VAL A 34 6.00 -2.96 -2.37
N HIS A 35 5.65 -1.97 -3.21
CA HIS A 35 5.72 -2.14 -4.67
C HIS A 35 7.15 -2.39 -5.14
N LYS A 36 8.14 -1.68 -4.61
CA LYS A 36 9.56 -1.86 -4.95
C LYS A 36 10.01 -3.29 -4.65
N VAL A 37 9.67 -3.83 -3.49
CA VAL A 37 10.00 -5.22 -3.11
C VAL A 37 9.34 -6.22 -4.06
N ALA A 38 8.03 -6.08 -4.31
CA ALA A 38 7.30 -6.97 -5.22
C ALA A 38 7.88 -6.94 -6.65
N ARG A 39 8.13 -5.74 -7.19
CA ARG A 39 8.69 -5.54 -8.54
C ARG A 39 10.12 -6.06 -8.67
N ALA A 40 10.96 -5.81 -7.67
CA ALA A 40 12.33 -6.33 -7.65
C ALA A 40 12.37 -7.85 -7.66
N SER A 41 11.43 -8.52 -7.00
CA SER A 41 11.34 -9.99 -6.96
C SER A 41 11.10 -10.66 -8.32
N VAL A 42 10.75 -9.87 -9.34
CA VAL A 42 10.44 -10.34 -10.71
C VAL A 42 11.17 -9.52 -11.79
N GLY A 43 12.25 -8.83 -11.42
CA GLY A 43 13.09 -8.10 -12.38
C GLY A 43 12.41 -6.89 -13.03
N VAL A 44 11.45 -6.27 -12.33
CA VAL A 44 10.76 -5.06 -12.76
C VAL A 44 11.33 -3.86 -11.99
N GLY A 45 11.65 -2.78 -12.72
CA GLY A 45 12.25 -1.57 -12.12
C GLY A 45 11.30 -0.82 -11.18
N PRO A 46 11.81 0.00 -10.25
CA PRO A 46 10.99 0.71 -9.26
C PRO A 46 10.12 1.82 -9.90
N MET A 47 9.14 2.31 -9.14
CA MET A 47 8.30 3.45 -9.50
C MET A 47 8.70 4.70 -8.70
N ARG A 48 8.27 5.88 -9.17
CA ARG A 48 8.39 7.14 -8.41
C ARG A 48 7.02 7.61 -7.97
N TRP A 49 6.95 8.25 -6.80
CA TRP A 49 5.70 8.86 -6.35
C TRP A 49 5.30 10.00 -7.27
N ASP A 50 4.03 10.07 -7.65
CA ASP A 50 3.43 11.19 -8.36
C ASP A 50 2.29 11.77 -7.53
N ALA A 51 2.51 12.98 -7.01
CA ALA A 51 1.54 13.67 -6.17
C ALA A 51 0.24 14.01 -6.91
N LYS A 52 0.28 14.18 -8.24
CA LYS A 52 -0.93 14.43 -9.05
C LYS A 52 -1.80 13.18 -9.11
N VAL A 53 -1.19 12.00 -9.29
CA VAL A 53 -1.90 10.71 -9.26
C VAL A 53 -2.49 10.47 -7.87
N ALA A 54 -1.73 10.72 -6.81
CA ALA A 54 -2.23 10.57 -5.44
C ALA A 54 -3.41 11.52 -5.13
N SER A 55 -3.34 12.76 -5.60
CA SER A 55 -4.45 13.72 -5.49
C SER A 55 -5.67 13.29 -6.29
N TYR A 56 -5.47 12.77 -7.50
CA TYR A 56 -6.55 12.21 -8.33
C TYR A 56 -7.27 11.08 -7.59
N VAL A 57 -6.53 10.10 -7.06
CA VAL A 57 -7.09 8.96 -6.33
C VAL A 57 -7.83 9.44 -5.08
N ARG A 58 -7.25 10.35 -4.30
CA ARG A 58 -7.91 10.91 -3.10
C ARG A 58 -9.25 11.57 -3.44
N ASN A 59 -9.29 12.38 -4.50
CA ASN A 59 -10.51 13.04 -4.94
C ASN A 59 -11.56 12.03 -5.42
N TYR A 60 -11.13 10.96 -6.09
CA TYR A 60 -12.03 9.90 -6.55
C TYR A 60 -12.63 9.11 -5.38
N ILE A 61 -11.80 8.55 -4.50
CA ILE A 61 -12.28 7.72 -3.38
C ILE A 61 -13.10 8.51 -2.36
N ASN A 62 -12.88 9.83 -2.24
CA ASN A 62 -13.74 10.71 -1.45
C ASN A 62 -15.20 10.72 -1.96
N LYS A 63 -15.43 10.57 -3.27
CA LYS A 63 -16.79 10.48 -3.86
C LYS A 63 -17.47 9.15 -3.54
N LEU A 64 -16.69 8.11 -3.26
CA LEU A 64 -17.19 6.77 -2.94
C LEU A 64 -17.52 6.60 -1.44
N LYS A 65 -17.17 7.58 -0.61
CA LYS A 65 -17.47 7.57 0.82
C LYS A 65 -18.96 7.33 1.09
N GLY A 66 -19.24 6.50 2.09
CA GLY A 66 -20.61 6.10 2.45
C GLY A 66 -21.20 4.97 1.59
N SER A 67 -20.72 4.75 0.36
CA SER A 67 -21.21 3.65 -0.49
C SER A 67 -20.47 2.33 -0.27
N CYS A 68 -19.21 2.39 0.19
CA CYS A 68 -18.28 1.26 0.32
C CYS A 68 -18.14 0.38 -0.93
N LYS A 69 -18.51 0.89 -2.12
CA LYS A 69 -18.41 0.13 -3.37
C LYS A 69 -16.99 0.20 -3.92
N LEU A 70 -16.48 -0.95 -4.37
CA LEU A 70 -15.25 -1.06 -5.15
C LEU A 70 -15.57 -0.84 -6.63
N VAL A 71 -15.67 0.43 -7.04
CA VAL A 71 -15.92 0.81 -8.44
C VAL A 71 -14.68 1.51 -8.97
N HIS A 72 -14.25 1.11 -10.16
CA HIS A 72 -13.11 1.74 -10.83
C HIS A 72 -13.45 3.13 -11.37
N SER A 73 -12.46 4.04 -11.33
CA SER A 73 -12.71 5.43 -11.75
C SER A 73 -13.01 5.64 -13.22
N GLY A 74 -12.64 4.68 -14.08
CA GLY A 74 -12.70 4.85 -15.54
C GLY A 74 -11.76 5.96 -16.06
N GLY A 75 -10.83 6.42 -15.21
CA GLY A 75 -9.90 7.49 -15.53
C GLY A 75 -8.72 7.03 -16.38
N PRO A 76 -7.74 7.93 -16.59
CA PRO A 76 -6.60 7.69 -17.47
C PRO A 76 -5.49 6.82 -16.85
N TYR A 77 -5.69 6.28 -15.65
CA TYR A 77 -4.67 5.54 -14.90
C TYR A 77 -5.07 4.07 -14.72
N GLY A 78 -4.08 3.18 -14.69
CA GLY A 78 -4.26 1.84 -14.12
C GLY A 78 -4.55 1.94 -12.62
N GLU A 79 -5.41 1.05 -12.10
CA GLU A 79 -6.00 1.22 -10.78
C GLU A 79 -6.18 -0.12 -10.07
N ASN A 80 -5.79 -0.16 -8.79
CA ASN A 80 -6.19 -1.21 -7.86
C ASN A 80 -7.01 -0.57 -6.72
N LEU A 81 -8.01 -1.30 -6.25
CA LEU A 81 -8.85 -0.88 -5.15
C LEU A 81 -8.78 -1.90 -4.01
N ALA A 82 -8.94 -1.42 -2.78
CA ALA A 82 -9.02 -2.25 -1.60
C ALA A 82 -10.04 -1.66 -0.63
N TRP A 83 -10.79 -2.52 0.02
CA TRP A 83 -11.73 -2.15 1.07
C TRP A 83 -11.62 -3.14 2.23
N GLY A 84 -11.83 -2.65 3.43
CA GLY A 84 -11.73 -3.42 4.66
C GLY A 84 -11.79 -2.49 5.86
N SER A 85 -11.83 -3.10 7.05
CA SER A 85 -11.92 -2.37 8.31
C SER A 85 -10.75 -1.38 8.46
N ALA A 86 -11.07 -0.14 8.84
CA ALA A 86 -10.12 0.97 8.86
C ALA A 86 -8.92 0.76 9.81
N GLU A 87 -9.12 -0.06 10.84
CA GLU A 87 -8.13 -0.50 11.83
C GLU A 87 -7.08 -1.44 11.22
N TYR A 88 -7.50 -2.36 10.34
CA TYR A 88 -6.63 -3.42 9.83
C TYR A 88 -6.07 -3.13 8.43
N LEU A 89 -6.74 -2.29 7.63
CA LEU A 89 -6.34 -2.03 6.25
C LEU A 89 -5.43 -0.81 6.13
N SER A 90 -4.14 -0.95 6.43
CA SER A 90 -3.14 0.07 6.07
C SER A 90 -2.85 0.09 4.57
N GLY A 91 -2.16 1.11 4.08
CA GLY A 91 -1.68 1.20 2.71
C GLY A 91 -0.76 0.03 2.34
N THR A 92 0.19 -0.28 3.22
CA THR A 92 1.04 -1.48 3.09
C THR A 92 0.22 -2.77 3.08
N ALA A 93 -0.77 -2.91 3.97
CA ALA A 93 -1.64 -4.08 3.99
C ALA A 93 -2.42 -4.24 2.69
N ALA A 94 -2.97 -3.16 2.13
CA ALA A 94 -3.66 -3.18 0.85
C ALA A 94 -2.76 -3.63 -0.31
N VAL A 95 -1.52 -3.12 -0.39
CA VAL A 95 -0.58 -3.57 -1.43
C VAL A 95 -0.20 -5.04 -1.23
N ASN A 96 0.01 -5.49 0.01
CA ASN A 96 0.27 -6.89 0.30
C ASN A 96 -0.89 -7.80 -0.09
N MET A 97 -2.14 -7.37 0.12
CA MET A 97 -3.34 -8.10 -0.34
C MET A 97 -3.35 -8.30 -1.87
N TRP A 98 -2.83 -7.36 -2.64
CA TRP A 98 -2.67 -7.53 -4.08
C TRP A 98 -1.46 -8.43 -4.41
N VAL A 99 -0.35 -8.29 -3.68
CA VAL A 99 0.87 -9.08 -3.90
C VAL A 99 0.68 -10.58 -3.62
N VAL A 100 -0.18 -10.95 -2.67
CA VAL A 100 -0.46 -12.37 -2.37
C VAL A 100 -1.14 -13.12 -3.53
N GLU A 101 -1.58 -12.42 -4.57
CA GLU A 101 -2.07 -13.08 -5.79
C GLU A 101 -0.93 -13.59 -6.69
N LYS A 102 0.35 -13.31 -6.39
CA LYS A 102 1.51 -13.77 -7.17
C LYS A 102 1.47 -15.26 -7.54
N PRO A 103 1.17 -16.21 -6.63
CA PRO A 103 1.13 -17.64 -6.97
C PRO A 103 0.00 -18.00 -7.93
N LYS A 104 -0.98 -17.10 -8.12
CA LYS A 104 -2.11 -17.26 -9.04
C LYS A 104 -1.86 -16.67 -10.41
N TYR A 105 -0.66 -16.16 -10.69
CA TYR A 105 -0.30 -15.64 -11.99
C TYR A 105 0.73 -16.52 -12.67
N ASP A 106 0.36 -17.03 -13.84
CA ASP A 106 1.28 -17.71 -14.73
C ASP A 106 1.82 -16.71 -15.77
N TYR A 107 3.14 -16.49 -15.73
CA TYR A 107 3.84 -15.60 -16.64
C TYR A 107 3.82 -16.11 -18.08
N ASN A 108 3.68 -17.41 -18.29
CA ASN A 108 3.61 -18.03 -19.60
C ASN A 108 2.49 -19.08 -19.59
N PRO A 109 1.24 -18.66 -19.84
CA PRO A 109 0.90 -17.84 -21.02
C PRO A 109 0.38 -16.42 -20.73
N ASN A 110 0.77 -15.80 -19.61
CA ASN A 110 0.23 -14.51 -19.15
C ASN A 110 -1.26 -14.61 -18.75
N SER A 111 -1.56 -15.51 -17.82
CA SER A 111 -2.93 -15.79 -17.37
C SER A 111 -3.02 -15.94 -15.85
N CYS A 112 -4.22 -15.78 -15.30
CA CYS A 112 -4.48 -16.13 -13.92
C CYS A 112 -4.80 -17.64 -13.81
N VAL A 113 -4.14 -18.31 -12.88
CA VAL A 113 -4.34 -19.72 -12.55
C VAL A 113 -4.93 -19.82 -11.15
N GLY A 114 -6.09 -20.46 -11.02
CA GLY A 114 -6.69 -20.72 -9.71
C GLY A 114 -7.22 -19.49 -8.95
N GLY A 115 -7.52 -18.38 -9.63
CA GLY A 115 -8.25 -17.25 -9.04
C GLY A 115 -7.86 -15.89 -9.61
N GLU A 116 -8.17 -14.83 -8.86
CA GLU A 116 -7.82 -13.44 -9.21
C GLU A 116 -6.31 -13.20 -9.11
N CYS A 117 -5.76 -12.48 -10.09
CA CYS A 117 -4.35 -12.09 -10.15
C CYS A 117 -4.11 -10.69 -10.77
N ARG A 118 -5.17 -10.00 -11.19
CA ARG A 118 -5.10 -8.73 -11.90
C ARG A 118 -4.60 -7.60 -11.02
N HIS A 119 -4.79 -7.68 -9.69
CA HIS A 119 -4.20 -6.69 -8.81
C HIS A 119 -2.69 -6.87 -8.74
N TYR A 120 -2.21 -8.12 -8.64
CA TYR A 120 -0.78 -8.41 -8.70
C TYR A 120 -0.15 -7.95 -10.01
N THR A 121 -0.74 -8.25 -11.16
CA THR A 121 -0.17 -7.83 -12.45
C THR A 121 -0.09 -6.31 -12.55
N GLN A 122 -1.04 -5.56 -11.98
CA GLN A 122 -0.94 -4.09 -11.89
C GLN A 122 0.20 -3.64 -10.98
N VAL A 123 0.43 -4.29 -9.83
CA VAL A 123 1.56 -3.98 -8.92
C VAL A 123 2.90 -4.13 -9.64
N VAL A 124 3.06 -5.20 -10.42
CA VAL A 124 4.30 -5.51 -11.15
C VAL A 124 4.31 -5.04 -12.61
N TRP A 125 3.38 -4.17 -13.01
CA TRP A 125 3.26 -3.72 -14.40
C TRP A 125 4.49 -2.92 -14.84
N ARG A 126 5.26 -3.44 -15.81
CA ARG A 126 6.56 -2.88 -16.19
C ARG A 126 6.47 -1.42 -16.64
N ASN A 127 5.41 -1.08 -17.37
CA ASN A 127 5.25 0.26 -17.96
C ASN A 127 4.66 1.29 -16.98
N SER A 128 4.15 0.86 -15.82
CA SER A 128 3.77 1.77 -14.74
C SER A 128 5.04 2.25 -14.04
N VAL A 129 5.42 3.51 -14.28
CA VAL A 129 6.64 4.13 -13.70
C VAL A 129 6.33 5.19 -12.64
N ARG A 130 5.05 5.56 -12.49
CA ARG A 130 4.55 6.51 -11.50
C ARG A 130 3.47 5.87 -10.65
N LEU A 131 3.48 6.15 -9.35
CA LEU A 131 2.53 5.63 -8.38
C LEU A 131 1.92 6.78 -7.57
N GLY A 132 0.61 6.74 -7.36
CA GLY A 132 -0.07 7.59 -6.39
C GLY A 132 -1.18 6.81 -5.72
N CYS A 133 -1.23 6.85 -4.40
CA CYS A 133 -2.20 6.10 -3.60
C CYS A 133 -2.87 7.03 -2.59
N ALA A 134 -4.08 6.69 -2.18
CA ALA A 134 -4.76 7.34 -1.08
C ALA A 134 -5.61 6.33 -0.31
N LYS A 135 -5.73 6.55 1.00
CA LYS A 135 -6.69 5.90 1.88
C LYS A 135 -7.63 6.98 2.42
N VAL A 136 -8.92 6.67 2.44
CA VAL A 136 -9.92 7.49 3.13
C VAL A 136 -10.69 6.63 4.13
N ARG A 137 -11.14 7.27 5.21
CA ARG A 137 -12.11 6.72 6.17
C ARG A 137 -13.46 7.39 5.92
#